data_AF-A0A436CRT1-F1
#
_entry.id   AF-A0A436CRT1-F1
#
_cell.length_a   1.000
_cell.length_b   1.000
_cell.length_c   1.000
_cell.angle_alpha   90.00
_cell.angle_beta   90.00
_cell.angle_gamma   90.00
#
_symmetry.space_group_name_H-M   'P 1'
#
loop_
_entity.id
_entity.type
_entity.pdbx_description
1 polymer ?
#
loop_
_entity_poly.entity_id
_entity_poly.type
_entity_poly.pdbx_seq_one_letter_code
_entity_poly.pdbx_strand_id
1 'polypeptide(L)'
;MGVRRKIDLAEMPRRRAVIRFHFRDDPPPKCPHYWFVVEPGEDLPEQCSLDPRRDVDLYVETGIVSLGAILEGRSNIEREKERGGLFLSGDPGLACSMDRWLRTSVWAALEGIVPLS
;
A
#
# COMPACT_ATOMS: atom_id res chain seq x y z
N MET A 1 7.58 -8.75 4.75
CA MET A 1 7.88 -7.31 4.91
C MET A 1 6.56 -6.56 5.00
N GLY A 2 6.37 -5.66 5.97
CA GLY A 2 5.08 -4.96 6.17
C GLY A 2 4.93 -3.72 5.27
N VAL A 3 3.68 -3.38 4.93
CA VAL A 3 3.28 -2.22 4.08
C VAL A 3 3.96 -0.92 4.51
N ARG A 4 4.09 -0.68 5.82
CA ARG A 4 4.77 0.49 6.41
C ARG A 4 6.14 0.80 5.79
N ARG A 5 6.96 -0.24 5.57
CA ARG A 5 8.33 -0.10 5.03
C ARG A 5 8.37 0.01 3.51
N LYS A 6 7.22 -0.11 2.85
CA LYS A 6 7.07 0.01 1.40
C LYS A 6 6.56 1.39 1.00
N ILE A 7 6.17 2.22 1.97
CA ILE A 7 5.78 3.61 1.72
C ILE A 7 7.05 4.44 1.52
N ASP A 8 7.18 5.04 0.35
CA ASP A 8 8.24 5.98 0.01
C ASP A 8 7.84 7.41 0.38
N LEU A 9 8.48 7.96 1.40
CA LEU A 9 8.18 9.28 1.92
C LEU A 9 8.59 10.40 0.96
N ALA A 10 9.54 10.18 0.06
CA ALA A 10 9.95 11.18 -0.94
C ALA A 10 8.86 11.39 -2.02
N GLU A 11 8.02 10.39 -2.21
CA GLU A 11 6.93 10.36 -3.20
C GLU A 11 5.58 10.77 -2.59
N MET A 12 5.53 10.94 -1.27
CA MET A 12 4.36 11.42 -0.55
C MET A 12 4.21 12.95 -0.65
N PRO A 13 2.98 13.48 -0.53
CA PRO A 13 2.77 14.92 -0.57
C PRO A 13 3.49 15.63 0.59
N ARG A 14 3.90 16.89 0.38
CA ARG A 14 4.54 17.74 1.42
C ARG A 14 3.54 18.29 2.44
N ARG A 15 2.58 17.46 2.84
CA ARG A 15 1.57 17.70 3.88
C ARG A 15 1.30 16.36 4.57
N ARG A 16 0.63 16.40 5.72
CA ARG A 16 0.13 15.17 6.34
C ARG A 16 -0.76 14.41 5.35
N ALA A 17 -0.60 13.08 5.31
CA ALA A 17 -1.48 12.18 4.60
C ALA A 17 -1.89 11.01 5.51
N VAL A 18 -3.18 10.72 5.57
CA VAL A 18 -3.76 9.60 6.31
C VAL A 18 -4.32 8.58 5.32
N ILE A 19 -3.74 7.39 5.29
CA ILE A 19 -4.14 6.32 4.38
C ILE A 19 -4.71 5.17 5.20
N ARG A 20 -5.95 4.76 4.91
CA ARG A 20 -6.58 3.60 5.55
C ARG A 20 -6.58 2.42 4.59
N PHE A 21 -5.91 1.34 4.98
CA PHE A 21 -6.04 0.04 4.34
C PHE A 21 -7.14 -0.77 5.01
N HIS A 22 -7.96 -1.43 4.19
CA HIS A 22 -8.94 -2.42 4.60
C HIS A 22 -8.78 -3.70 3.77
N PHE A 23 -8.62 -4.82 4.48
CA PHE A 23 -8.50 -6.16 3.93
C PHE A 23 -9.86 -6.85 3.90
N ARG A 24 -10.37 -7.14 2.70
CA ARG A 24 -11.71 -7.70 2.46
C ARG A 24 -11.69 -9.23 2.28
N ASP A 25 -10.66 -9.90 2.77
CA ASP A 25 -10.52 -11.35 2.70
C ASP A 25 -11.66 -12.06 3.47
N ASP A 26 -12.01 -13.28 3.03
CA ASP A 26 -12.99 -14.15 3.69
C ASP A 26 -12.35 -15.52 3.98
N PRO A 27 -12.20 -15.92 5.26
CA PRO A 27 -12.56 -15.17 6.46
C PRO A 27 -11.64 -13.93 6.66
N PRO A 28 -12.14 -12.87 7.31
CA PRO A 28 -11.36 -11.66 7.53
C PRO A 28 -10.17 -11.92 8.47
N PRO A 29 -9.05 -11.21 8.29
CA PRO A 29 -7.92 -11.28 9.22
C PRO A 29 -8.30 -10.67 10.58
N LYS A 30 -7.55 -11.03 11.62
CA LYS A 30 -7.77 -10.50 12.99
C LYS A 30 -7.80 -8.97 13.06
N CYS A 31 -7.00 -8.30 12.23
CA CYS A 31 -6.96 -6.87 12.10
C CYS A 31 -7.20 -6.51 10.62
N PRO A 32 -8.46 -6.28 10.21
CA PRO A 32 -8.79 -5.98 8.82
C PRO A 32 -8.46 -4.54 8.43
N HIS A 33 -8.28 -3.64 9.39
CA HIS A 33 -7.97 -2.23 9.14
C HIS A 33 -6.61 -1.83 9.70
N TYR A 34 -5.91 -1.00 8.92
CA TYR A 34 -4.72 -0.29 9.36
C TYR A 34 -4.71 1.12 8.79
N TRP A 35 -4.27 2.06 9.60
CA TRP A 35 -4.03 3.44 9.19
C TRP A 35 -2.52 3.68 9.14
N PHE A 36 -2.09 4.35 8.09
CA PHE A 36 -0.76 4.94 7.99
C PHE A 36 -0.91 6.45 8.03
N VAL A 37 -0.30 7.07 9.04
CA VAL A 37 -0.21 8.52 9.14
C VAL A 37 1.20 8.91 8.72
N VAL A 38 1.30 9.63 7.61
CA VAL A 38 2.54 10.20 7.11
C VAL A 38 2.58 11.66 7.49
N GLU A 39 3.59 12.06 8.26
CA GLU A 39 3.84 13.45 8.62
C GLU A 39 5.11 13.94 7.89
N PRO A 40 5.12 15.17 7.34
CA PRO A 40 6.32 15.72 6.70
C PRO A 40 7.50 15.81 7.68
N GLY A 41 8.65 15.28 7.28
CA GLY A 41 9.88 15.32 8.08
C GLY A 41 10.10 14.12 9.00
N GLU A 42 9.15 13.19 9.09
CA GLU A 42 9.34 11.91 9.76
C GLU A 42 10.04 10.90 8.84
N ASP A 43 10.82 9.98 9.40
CA ASP A 43 11.54 8.95 8.65
C ASP A 43 10.70 7.70 8.34
N LEU A 44 9.56 7.53 9.03
CA LEU A 44 8.70 6.37 8.87
C LEU A 44 7.24 6.70 9.22
N PRO A 45 6.23 6.23 8.46
CA PRO A 45 4.82 6.45 8.80
C PRO A 45 4.49 5.90 10.18
N GLU A 46 3.61 6.56 10.91
CA GLU A 46 2.95 5.93 12.06
C GLU A 46 1.98 4.86 11.54
N GLN A 47 1.95 3.70 12.20
CA GLN A 47 1.02 2.62 11.87
C GLN A 47 0.08 2.38 13.05
N CYS A 48 -1.22 2.56 12.82
CA CYS A 48 -2.26 2.37 13.82
C CYS A 48 -3.21 1.24 13.37
N SER A 49 -3.59 0.35 14.28
CA SER A 49 -4.67 -0.65 14.04
C SER A 49 -6.02 -0.19 14.60
N LEU A 50 -6.03 0.90 15.36
CA LEU A 50 -7.22 1.59 15.84
C LEU A 50 -7.36 2.91 15.08
N ASP A 51 -8.60 3.36 14.89
CA ASP A 51 -8.88 4.63 14.22
C ASP A 51 -8.18 5.79 14.96
N PRO A 52 -7.27 6.53 14.28
CA PRO A 52 -6.54 7.64 14.87
C PRO A 52 -7.42 8.88 15.12
N ARG A 53 -8.71 8.84 14.81
CA ARG A 53 -9.66 9.98 14.85
C ARG A 53 -9.17 11.15 14.00
N ARG A 54 -8.62 10.83 12.83
CA ARG A 54 -8.15 11.80 11.84
C ARG A 54 -8.87 11.56 10.52
N ASP A 55 -9.10 12.62 9.77
CA ASP A 55 -9.70 12.54 8.44
C ASP A 55 -8.80 11.71 7.52
N VAL A 56 -9.40 10.71 6.87
CA VAL A 56 -8.69 9.82 5.95
C VAL A 56 -8.63 10.48 4.58
N ASP A 57 -7.42 10.66 4.06
CA ASP A 57 -7.19 11.20 2.72
C ASP A 57 -7.40 10.13 1.64
N LEU A 58 -6.98 8.89 1.89
CA LEU A 58 -7.10 7.78 0.93
C LEU A 58 -7.58 6.50 1.61
N TYR A 59 -8.67 5.95 1.09
CA TYR A 59 -9.19 4.63 1.41
C TYR A 59 -8.68 3.61 0.39
N VAL A 60 -8.03 2.56 0.88
CA VAL A 60 -7.49 1.46 0.10
C VAL A 60 -8.20 0.16 0.50
N GLU A 61 -8.96 -0.39 -0.42
CA GLU A 61 -9.69 -1.65 -0.25
C GLU A 61 -9.00 -2.74 -1.08
N THR A 62 -8.49 -3.78 -0.42
CA THR A 62 -7.74 -4.85 -1.11
C THR A 62 -7.85 -6.19 -0.38
N GLY A 63 -7.24 -7.23 -0.92
CA GLY A 63 -7.04 -8.51 -0.23
C GLY A 63 -5.57 -8.73 0.09
N ILE A 64 -5.28 -9.62 1.05
CA ILE A 64 -3.89 -9.95 1.43
C ILE A 64 -3.11 -10.47 0.23
N VAL A 65 -3.73 -11.33 -0.59
CA VAL A 65 -3.10 -11.91 -1.79
C VAL A 65 -2.81 -10.83 -2.84
N SER A 66 -3.76 -9.93 -3.10
CA SER A 66 -3.61 -8.84 -4.06
C SER A 66 -2.49 -7.87 -3.66
N LEU A 67 -2.52 -7.39 -2.41
CA LEU A 67 -1.48 -6.52 -1.90
C LEU A 67 -0.11 -7.21 -1.89
N GLY A 68 -0.06 -8.48 -1.47
CA GLY A 68 1.15 -9.29 -1.52
C GLY A 68 1.71 -9.42 -2.94
N ALA A 69 0.86 -9.67 -3.94
CA ALA A 69 1.27 -9.76 -5.33
C ALA A 69 1.85 -8.44 -5.86
N ILE A 70 1.29 -7.29 -5.47
CA ILE A 70 1.87 -5.96 -5.77
C ILE A 70 3.23 -5.81 -5.08
N LEU A 71 3.30 -6.06 -3.77
CA LEU A 71 4.52 -5.83 -3.00
C LEU A 71 5.68 -6.72 -3.43
N GLU A 72 5.40 -7.94 -3.88
CA GLU A 72 6.37 -8.87 -4.46
C GLU A 72 6.59 -8.64 -5.96
N GLY A 73 5.87 -7.69 -6.56
CA GLY A 73 5.92 -7.32 -7.98
C GLY A 73 5.50 -8.41 -8.96
N ARG A 74 4.70 -9.39 -8.50
CA ARG A 74 4.00 -10.36 -9.36
C ARG A 74 2.77 -9.73 -10.05
N SER A 75 2.36 -8.57 -9.58
CA SER A 75 1.32 -7.72 -10.15
C SER A 75 1.69 -6.24 -9.97
N ASN A 76 0.87 -5.35 -10.52
CA ASN A 76 0.95 -3.91 -10.31
C ASN A 76 -0.43 -3.34 -9.92
N ILE A 77 -0.46 -2.04 -9.59
CA ILE A 77 -1.65 -1.30 -9.14
C ILE A 77 -2.78 -1.37 -10.18
N GLU A 78 -2.48 -1.04 -11.45
CA GLU A 78 -3.49 -1.02 -12.52
C GLU A 78 -4.10 -2.40 -12.77
N ARG A 79 -3.27 -3.44 -12.85
CA ARG A 79 -3.74 -4.82 -13.05
C ARG A 79 -4.60 -5.31 -11.88
N GLU A 80 -4.35 -4.85 -10.65
CA GLU A 80 -5.18 -5.18 -9.48
C GLU A 80 -6.49 -4.41 -9.47
N LYS A 81 -6.49 -3.16 -9.94
CA LYS A 81 -7.72 -2.37 -10.13
C LYS A 81 -8.63 -3.03 -11.17
N GLU A 82 -8.08 -3.38 -12.34
CA GLU A 82 -8.82 -3.98 -13.45
C GLU A 82 -9.50 -5.30 -13.06
N ARG A 83 -8.86 -6.12 -12.23
CA ARG A 83 -9.44 -7.40 -11.76
C ARG A 83 -10.29 -7.28 -10.50
N GLY A 84 -10.46 -6.08 -9.94
CA GLY A 84 -11.19 -5.87 -8.69
C GLY A 84 -10.46 -6.34 -7.42
N GLY A 85 -9.14 -6.52 -7.48
CA GLY A 85 -8.31 -6.85 -6.31
C GLY A 85 -7.88 -5.62 -5.50
N LEU A 86 -7.98 -4.42 -6.08
CA LEU A 86 -7.65 -3.15 -5.44
C LEU A 86 -8.67 -2.08 -5.82
N PHE A 87 -9.22 -1.38 -4.83
CA PHE A 87 -10.07 -0.21 -5.03
C PHE A 87 -9.55 0.96 -4.21
N LEU A 88 -9.58 2.15 -4.79
CA LEU A 88 -9.07 3.39 -4.21
C LEU A 88 -10.17 4.44 -4.20
N SER A 89 -10.31 5.16 -3.10
CA SER A 89 -11.27 6.27 -2.97
C SER A 89 -10.71 7.36 -2.05
N GLY A 90 -10.85 8.63 -2.43
CA GLY A 90 -10.30 9.76 -1.68
C GLY A 90 -9.50 10.72 -2.58
N ASP A 91 -8.40 11.23 -2.05
CA ASP A 91 -7.49 12.17 -2.72
C ASP A 91 -6.98 11.59 -4.06
N PRO A 92 -7.30 12.23 -5.21
CA PRO A 92 -6.89 11.74 -6.52
C PRO A 92 -5.38 11.72 -6.73
N GLY A 93 -4.64 12.64 -6.10
CA GLY A 93 -3.19 12.71 -6.19
C GLY A 93 -2.54 11.50 -5.53
N LEU A 94 -2.97 11.14 -4.32
CA LEU A 94 -2.53 9.93 -3.63
C LEU A 94 -2.92 8.67 -4.39
N ALA A 95 -4.16 8.59 -4.91
CA ALA A 95 -4.61 7.44 -5.66
C ALA A 95 -3.82 7.23 -6.96
N CYS A 96 -3.62 8.29 -7.75
CA CYS A 96 -2.92 8.23 -9.03
C CYS A 96 -1.40 8.02 -8.90
N SER A 97 -0.81 8.34 -7.75
CA SER A 97 0.63 8.16 -7.51
C SER A 97 0.98 6.93 -6.68
N MET A 98 0.01 6.03 -6.44
CA MET A 98 0.20 4.86 -5.57
C MET A 98 1.30 3.91 -6.03
N ASP A 99 1.52 3.76 -7.32
CA ASP A 99 2.62 2.99 -7.89
C ASP A 99 4.01 3.58 -7.56
N ARG A 100 4.08 4.90 -7.33
CA ARG A 100 5.31 5.61 -6.94
C ARG A 100 5.57 5.51 -5.44
N TRP A 101 4.58 5.84 -4.62
CA TRP A 101 4.77 5.85 -3.17
C TRP A 101 4.65 4.46 -2.52
N LEU A 102 4.01 3.46 -3.14
CA LEU A 102 3.99 2.08 -2.64
C LEU A 102 5.01 1.22 -3.40
N ARG A 103 6.24 1.19 -2.89
CA ARG A 103 7.35 0.47 -3.50
C ARG A 103 7.10 -1.04 -3.58
N THR A 104 7.34 -1.60 -4.75
CA THR A 104 7.42 -3.06 -4.95
C THR A 104 8.80 -3.59 -4.50
N SER A 105 8.97 -4.90 -4.44
CA SER A 105 10.25 -5.53 -4.12
C SER A 105 11.28 -5.25 -5.21
N VAL A 106 12.54 -4.97 -4.84
CA VAL A 106 13.64 -4.82 -5.80
C VAL A 106 13.86 -6.10 -6.62
N TRP A 107 13.56 -7.26 -6.04
CA TRP A 107 13.59 -8.55 -6.74
C TRP A 107 12.56 -8.66 -7.86
N ALA A 108 11.51 -7.83 -7.87
CA ALA A 108 10.52 -7.82 -8.94
C ALA A 108 11.09 -7.34 -10.28
N ALA A 109 12.13 -6.49 -10.25
CA ALA A 109 12.79 -5.98 -11.44
C ALA A 109 13.82 -6.98 -12.02
N LEU A 110 14.07 -8.10 -11.34
CA LEU A 110 15.02 -9.11 -11.81
C LEU A 110 14.28 -10.19 -12.59
N GLU A 111 14.40 -10.14 -13.92
CA GLU A 111 13.99 -11.25 -14.79
C GLU A 111 14.99 -12.41 -14.64
N GLY A 112 14.48 -13.56 -14.20
CA GLY A 112 15.22 -14.82 -14.23
C GLY A 112 16.16 -15.02 -13.04
N ILE A 113 15.76 -15.90 -12.12
CA ILE A 113 16.74 -16.59 -11.28
C ILE A 113 17.47 -17.54 -12.22
N VAL A 114 18.75 -17.27 -12.53
CA VAL A 114 19.60 -18.25 -13.20
C VAL A 114 19.66 -19.48 -12.29
N PRO A 115 19.19 -20.67 -12.73
CA PRO A 115 19.29 -21.87 -11.92
C PRO A 115 20.78 -22.14 -11.65
N LEU A 116 21.15 -22.29 -10.39
CA LEU A 116 22.47 -22.80 -10.05
C LEU A 116 22.57 -24.23 -10.63
N SER A 117 23.51 -24.38 -11.57
CA SER A 117 23.90 -25.66 -12.15
C SER A 117 24.69 -26.49 -11.14
#